data_AF-A0A0N0SBE3-F1
#
_entry.id   AF-A0A0N0SBE3-F1
#
_cell.length_a   1.000
_cell.length_b   1.000
_cell.length_c   1.000
_cell.angle_alpha   90.00
_cell.angle_beta   90.00
_cell.angle_gamma   90.00
#
_symmetry.space_group_name_H-M   'P 1'
#
loop_
_entity.id
_entity.type
_entity.pdbx_description
1 polymer ?
#
loop_
_entity_poly.entity_id
_entity_poly.type
_entity_poly.pdbx_seq_one_letter_code
_entity_poly.pdbx_strand_id
1 'polypeptide(L)'
;MTAPVPASEPGHPLADRQIALVDLLDRLLAGGAVIAGDLTLRIAEVDLVRIDLRALISSVNANIPSPFEELGPDAEEEVAP
;
A
#
# COMPACT_ATOMS: atom_id res chain seq x y z
N MET A 1 46.01 -27.62 -8.11
CA MET A 1 45.08 -26.90 -9.01
C MET A 1 43.75 -26.80 -8.28
N THR A 2 43.54 -25.73 -7.53
CA THR A 2 42.26 -25.44 -6.88
C THR A 2 41.68 -24.26 -7.64
N ALA A 3 40.63 -24.50 -8.44
CA ALA A 3 39.93 -23.41 -9.11
C ALA A 3 39.31 -22.50 -8.03
N PRO A 4 39.33 -21.18 -8.20
CA PRO A 4 38.63 -20.29 -7.28
C PRO A 4 37.13 -20.53 -7.43
N VAL A 5 36.46 -20.79 -6.32
CA VAL A 5 35.01 -20.70 -6.21
C VAL A 5 34.62 -19.28 -6.64
N PRO A 6 33.70 -19.06 -7.60
CA PRO A 6 33.25 -17.72 -7.91
C PRO A 6 32.62 -17.15 -6.64
N ALA A 7 33.16 -16.04 -6.15
CA ALA A 7 32.52 -15.27 -5.10
C ALA A 7 31.13 -14.91 -5.62
N SER A 8 30.09 -15.37 -4.95
CA SER A 8 28.73 -14.87 -5.20
C SER A 8 28.80 -13.35 -5.10
N GLU A 9 28.58 -12.65 -6.21
CA GLU A 9 28.42 -11.21 -6.20
C GLU A 9 27.33 -10.89 -5.18
N PRO A 10 27.56 -9.98 -4.21
CA PRO A 10 26.52 -9.57 -3.29
C PRO A 10 25.40 -8.94 -4.12
N GLY A 11 24.35 -9.71 -4.40
CA GLY A 11 23.13 -9.23 -5.02
C GLY A 11 22.69 -7.96 -4.30
N HIS A 12 22.49 -6.89 -5.06
CA HIS A 12 22.14 -5.59 -4.52
C HIS A 12 20.87 -5.71 -3.66
N PRO A 13 20.91 -5.44 -2.34
CA PRO A 13 19.78 -5.67 -1.43
C PRO A 13 18.53 -4.84 -1.78
N LEU A 14 18.71 -3.77 -2.57
CA LEU A 14 17.61 -2.99 -3.13
C LEU A 14 16.89 -3.71 -4.26
N ALA A 15 17.60 -4.48 -5.09
CA ALA A 15 16.99 -5.27 -6.17
C ALA A 15 16.09 -6.37 -5.58
N ASP A 16 16.56 -7.07 -4.54
CA ASP A 16 15.78 -8.09 -3.85
C ASP A 16 14.53 -7.51 -3.14
N ARG A 17 14.65 -6.30 -2.55
CA ARG A 17 13.51 -5.59 -1.94
C ARG A 17 12.51 -5.09 -2.97
N GLN A 18 12.97 -4.60 -4.12
CA GLN A 18 12.10 -4.13 -5.21
C GLN A 18 11.23 -5.28 -5.74
N ILE A 19 11.81 -6.47 -5.91
CA ILE A 19 11.08 -7.67 -6.33
C ILE A 19 9.97 -8.03 -5.31
N ALA A 20 10.22 -7.88 -4.01
CA ALA A 20 9.22 -8.13 -2.97
C ALA A 20 8.07 -7.10 -2.95
N LEU A 21 8.34 -5.83 -3.29
CA LEU A 21 7.27 -4.82 -3.41
C LEU A 21 6.38 -5.06 -4.62
N VAL A 22 6.97 -5.49 -5.75
CA VAL A 22 6.21 -5.80 -6.97
C VAL A 22 5.32 -7.02 -6.76
N ASP A 23 5.83 -8.08 -6.11
CA ASP A 23 5.02 -9.26 -5.75
C ASP A 23 3.90 -8.91 -4.74
N LEU A 24 4.21 -8.09 -3.73
CA LEU A 24 3.20 -7.58 -2.80
C LEU A 24 2.13 -6.76 -3.52
N LEU A 25 2.53 -5.88 -4.44
CA LEU A 25 1.62 -5.08 -5.24
C LEU A 25 0.78 -5.97 -6.15
N ASP A 26 1.37 -6.91 -6.87
CA ASP A 26 0.65 -7.86 -7.75
C ASP A 26 -0.38 -8.67 -6.95
N ARG A 27 0.00 -9.18 -5.79
CA ARG A 27 -0.93 -9.88 -4.89
C ARG A 27 -2.06 -8.97 -4.38
N LEU A 28 -1.75 -7.71 -4.03
CA LEU A 28 -2.76 -6.72 -3.62
C LEU A 28 -3.72 -6.35 -4.76
N LEU A 29 -3.20 -6.25 -5.99
CA LEU A 29 -3.99 -5.95 -7.19
C LEU A 29 -4.85 -7.14 -7.63
N ALA A 30 -4.33 -8.37 -7.51
CA ALA A 30 -5.03 -9.58 -7.93
C ALA A 30 -6.10 -10.05 -6.93
N GLY A 31 -5.85 -9.93 -5.62
CA GLY A 31 -6.72 -10.52 -4.59
C GLY A 31 -7.00 -9.66 -3.35
N GLY A 32 -6.32 -8.53 -3.18
CA GLY A 32 -6.39 -7.74 -1.96
C GLY A 32 -5.66 -8.36 -0.76
N ALA A 33 -5.75 -7.70 0.40
CA ALA A 33 -5.16 -8.19 1.65
C ALA A 33 -6.03 -7.84 2.85
N VAL A 34 -6.07 -8.73 3.84
CA VAL A 34 -6.73 -8.46 5.13
C VAL A 34 -5.67 -8.07 6.15
N ILE A 35 -5.82 -6.90 6.78
CA ILE A 35 -4.99 -6.43 7.90
C ILE A 35 -5.79 -6.58 9.19
N ALA A 36 -5.18 -7.21 10.19
CA ALA A 36 -5.69 -7.24 11.55
C ALA A 36 -4.62 -6.66 12.50
N GLY A 37 -5.02 -5.76 13.39
CA GLY A 37 -4.12 -5.11 14.33
C GLY A 37 -4.82 -3.99 15.08
N ASP A 38 -4.05 -3.04 15.60
CA ASP A 38 -4.57 -1.86 16.27
C ASP A 38 -3.83 -0.59 15.82
N LEU A 39 -4.52 0.55 15.88
CA LEU A 39 -4.00 1.88 15.55
C LEU A 39 -4.27 2.83 16.72
N THR A 40 -3.25 3.57 17.15
CA THR A 40 -3.38 4.60 18.19
C THR A 40 -3.10 5.99 17.62
N LEU A 41 -4.08 6.89 17.74
CA LEU A 41 -3.94 8.28 17.38
C LEU A 41 -3.34 9.07 18.55
N ARG A 42 -2.19 9.69 18.29
CA ARG A 42 -1.42 10.47 19.27
C ARG A 42 -1.35 11.94 18.89
N ILE A 43 -1.39 12.81 19.90
CA ILE A 43 -1.14 14.25 19.75
C ILE A 43 -0.22 14.69 20.89
N ALA A 44 0.83 15.45 20.58
CA ALA A 44 1.79 15.95 21.57
C ALA A 44 2.25 14.86 22.56
N GLU A 45 2.71 13.73 22.00
CA GLU A 45 3.22 12.58 22.76
C GLU A 45 2.18 11.85 23.63
N VAL A 46 0.90 12.22 23.58
CA VAL A 46 -0.20 11.60 24.33
C VAL A 46 -1.09 10.75 23.43
N ASP A 47 -1.36 9.52 23.87
CA ASP A 47 -2.33 8.60 23.27
C ASP A 47 -3.77 9.06 23.56
N LEU A 48 -4.56 9.32 22.51
CA LEU A 48 -5.94 9.79 22.66
C LEU A 48 -6.97 8.72 22.28
N VAL A 49 -6.73 8.00 21.18
CA VAL A 49 -7.70 7.07 20.62
C VAL A 49 -6.99 5.79 20.22
N ARG A 50 -7.48 4.64 20.70
CA ARG A 50 -7.05 3.32 20.23
C ARG A 50 -8.17 2.68 19.41
N ILE A 51 -7.81 2.12 18.26
CA ILE A 51 -8.74 1.51 17.32
C ILE A 51 -8.27 0.09 17.04
N ASP A 52 -9.09 -0.90 17.37
CA ASP A 52 -8.89 -2.28 16.93
C ASP A 52 -9.35 -2.41 15.47
N LEU A 53 -8.45 -2.81 14.59
CA LEU A 53 -8.63 -2.81 13.14
C LEU A 53 -8.72 -4.24 12.60
N ARG A 54 -9.76 -4.46 11.80
CA ARG A 54 -9.87 -5.54 10.81
C ARG A 54 -10.28 -4.92 9.49
N ALA A 55 -9.31 -4.72 8.60
CA ALA A 55 -9.50 -4.02 7.34
C ALA A 55 -9.23 -4.97 6.16
N LEU A 56 -10.05 -4.87 5.11
CA LEU A 56 -9.76 -5.45 3.80
C LEU A 56 -9.23 -4.33 2.91
N ILE A 57 -8.05 -4.51 2.34
CA ILE A 57 -7.43 -3.64 1.35
C ILE A 57 -7.66 -4.28 -0.01
N SER A 58 -8.24 -3.54 -0.95
CA SER A 58 -8.40 -3.93 -2.35
C SER A 58 -7.96 -2.79 -3.26
N SER A 59 -7.69 -3.11 -4.53
CA SER A 59 -7.46 -2.07 -5.54
C SER A 59 -8.75 -1.34 -5.87
N VAL A 60 -8.64 -0.04 -6.09
CA VAL A 60 -9.69 0.76 -6.74
C VAL A 60 -9.72 0.40 -8.24
N ASN A 61 -10.91 0.28 -8.80
CA ASN A 61 -11.15 0.07 -10.24
C ASN A 61 -12.62 0.42 -10.57
N ALA A 62 -13.04 0.28 -11.83
CA ALA A 62 -14.41 0.63 -12.24
C ALA A 62 -15.52 -0.11 -11.45
N ASN A 63 -15.26 -1.31 -10.93
CA ASN A 63 -16.22 -2.07 -10.12
C ASN A 63 -16.12 -1.73 -8.61
N ILE A 64 -15.03 -1.12 -8.18
CA ILE A 64 -14.78 -0.70 -6.79
C ILE A 64 -14.25 0.74 -6.85
N PRO A 65 -15.15 1.74 -6.99
CA PRO A 65 -14.76 3.13 -7.22
C PRO A 65 -14.10 3.76 -5.98
N SER A 66 -13.33 4.83 -6.20
CA SER A 66 -12.72 5.57 -5.10
C SER A 66 -13.80 6.41 -4.41
N PRO A 67 -13.94 6.34 -3.08
CA PRO A 67 -14.89 7.20 -2.35
C PRO A 67 -14.50 8.69 -2.40
N PHE A 68 -13.29 9.02 -2.85
CA PHE A 68 -12.82 10.41 -2.95
C PHE A 68 -13.02 11.03 -4.35
N GLU A 69 -13.41 10.26 -5.37
CA GLU A 69 -13.71 10.79 -6.71
C GLU A 69 -14.97 11.67 -6.72
N GLU A 70 -15.94 11.41 -5.83
CA GLU A 70 -17.13 12.26 -5.64
C GLU A 70 -16.81 13.68 -5.12
N LEU A 71 -15.59 13.91 -4.60
CA LEU A 71 -15.13 15.20 -4.07
C LEU A 71 -14.22 15.96 -5.06
N GLY A 72 -14.21 15.56 -6.34
CA GLY A 72 -13.44 16.23 -7.37
C GLY A 72 -13.84 17.70 -7.57
N PRO A 73 -12.91 18.58 -7.98
CA PRO A 73 -13.12 20.02 -8.13
C PRO A 73 -14.17 20.43 -9.19
N ASP A 74 -14.80 19.48 -9.87
CA ASP A 74 -15.78 19.73 -10.94
C ASP A 74 -17.23 19.88 -10.43
N ALA A 75 -17.46 19.83 -9.10
CA ALA A 75 -18.79 20.07 -8.51
C ALA A 75 -19.26 21.54 -8.60
N GLU A 76 -18.44 22.46 -9.13
CA GLU A 76 -18.78 23.88 -9.26
C GLU A 76 -19.15 24.34 -10.69
N GLU A 77 -19.21 23.44 -11.70
CA GLU A 77 -19.53 23.84 -13.09
C GLU A 77 -20.88 23.30 -13.60
N GLU A 78 -21.93 23.35 -12.79
CA GLU A 78 -23.32 23.36 -13.27
C GLU A 78 -24.14 24.45 -12.56
N VAL A 79 -23.73 25.71 -12.73
CA VAL A 79 -24.65 26.84 -12.70
C VAL A 79 -24.58 27.51 -14.07
N ALA A 80 -25.23 26.89 -15.05
CA ALA A 80 -25.51 27.55 -16.31
C ALA A 80 -26.61 28.61 -16.09
N PRO A 81 -26.52 29.78 -16.74
CA PRO A 81 -27.48 30.87 -16.62
C PRO A 81 -28.85 30.59 -17.26
#